data_AF-A0A800BR59-F1
#
_entry.id   AF-A0A800BR59-F1
#
_cell.length_a   1.000
_cell.length_b   1.000
_cell.length_c   1.000
_cell.angle_alpha   90.00
_cell.angle_beta   90.00
_cell.angle_gamma   90.00
#
_symmetry.space_group_name_H-M   'P 1'
#
loop_
_entity.id
_entity.type
_entity.pdbx_description
1 polymer ?
#
loop_
_entity_poly.entity_id
_entity_poly.type
_entity_poly.pdbx_seq_one_letter_code
_entity_poly.pdbx_strand_id
1 'polypeptide(L)' 'TVFVGLDVGAYKSTDGGLTWRAANAGLPSREDGTPAAVVALALSPRFAADGTLFAALAEGGVYKSTDGGQSWHPSGGD' A
#
# COMPACT_ATOMS: atom_id res chain seq x y z
N THR A 1 12.33 2.48 6.74
CA THR A 1 11.38 2.28 5.63
C THR A 1 10.37 3.39 5.65
N VAL A 2 10.03 3.93 4.48
CA VAL A 2 9.00 4.96 4.30
C VAL A 2 8.01 4.47 3.25
N PHE A 3 6.73 4.76 3.44
CA PHE A 3 5.67 4.52 2.47
C PHE A 3 4.96 5.83 2.14
N VAL A 4 4.54 5.98 0.89
CA VAL A 4 3.70 7.10 0.44
C VAL A 4 2.56 6.57 -0.39
N GLY A 5 1.37 7.14 -0.17
CA GLY A 5 0.21 6.95 -1.03
C GLY A 5 0.12 8.14 -1.97
N LEU A 6 -0.12 7.86 -3.25
CA LEU A 6 -0.26 8.85 -4.32
C LEU A 6 -1.57 8.58 -5.07
N ASP A 7 -1.92 9.49 -5.98
CA ASP A 7 -3.03 9.28 -6.92
C ASP A 7 -2.82 8.07 -7.84
N VAL A 8 -1.57 7.59 -7.93
CA VAL A 8 -1.13 6.46 -8.76
C VAL A 8 -0.59 5.30 -7.92
N GLY A 9 -1.19 5.07 -6.75
CA GLY A 9 -0.91 3.91 -5.89
C GLY A 9 0.08 4.17 -4.75
N ALA A 10 0.56 3.08 -4.14
CA ALA A 10 1.52 3.08 -3.04
C ALA A 10 2.96 2.90 -3.54
N TYR A 11 3.89 3.60 -2.90
CA TYR A 11 5.32 3.49 -3.14
C TYR A 11 6.09 3.32 -1.83
N LYS A 12 7.19 2.58 -1.90
CA LYS A 12 8.04 2.24 -0.76
C LYS A 12 9.47 2.69 -1.02
N SER A 13 10.10 3.22 0.02
CA SER A 13 11.54 3.47 0.09
C SER A 13 12.17 2.71 1.26
N THR A 14 13.33 2.12 1.01
CA THR A 14 14.18 1.46 2.01
C THR A 14 15.42 2.26 2.38
N ASP A 15 15.66 3.39 1.71
CA ASP A 15 16.87 4.20 1.82
C ASP A 15 16.58 5.62 2.32
N GLY A 16 15.51 5.79 3.10
CA GLY A 16 15.15 7.07 3.71
C GLY A 16 14.49 8.07 2.76
N GLY A 17 13.96 7.60 1.63
CA GLY A 17 13.25 8.43 0.64
C GLY A 17 14.12 8.87 -0.54
N LEU A 18 15.33 8.34 -0.68
CA LEU A 18 16.23 8.65 -1.80
C LEU A 18 15.77 7.97 -3.08
N THR A 19 15.31 6.71 -3.00
CA THR A 19 14.71 5.99 -4.12
C THR A 19 13.39 5.34 -3.73
N TRP A 20 12.51 5.20 -4.72
CA TRP A 20 11.15 4.71 -4.54
C TRP A 20 10.85 3.57 -5.51
N ARG A 21 10.12 2.57 -5.03
CA ARG A 21 9.62 1.45 -5.84
C ARG A 21 8.11 1.33 -5.64
N ALA A 22 7.40 1.02 -6.72
CA ALA A 22 5.97 0.74 -6.65
C ALA A 22 5.70 -0.45 -5.72
N ALA A 23 4.66 -0.32 -4.91
CA ALA A 23 4.21 -1.28 -3.92
C ALA A 23 2.71 -1.56 -4.14
N ASN A 24 2.33 -1.89 -5.38
CA ASN A 24 0.94 -1.93 -5.83
C ASN A 24 0.38 -3.34 -6.09
N ALA A 25 1.17 -4.40 -5.90
CA ALA A 25 0.73 -5.74 -6.26
C ALA A 25 -0.47 -6.20 -5.41
N GLY A 26 -1.59 -6.50 -6.05
CA GLY A 26 -2.85 -6.85 -5.39
C GLY A 26 -3.76 -5.66 -5.06
N LEU A 27 -3.29 -4.42 -5.26
CA LEU A 27 -4.18 -3.26 -5.30
C LEU A 27 -4.90 -3.21 -6.66
N PRO A 28 -6.15 -2.73 -6.71
CA PRO A 28 -6.90 -2.58 -7.94
C PRO A 28 -6.30 -1.47 -8.81
N SER A 29 -6.54 -1.60 -10.12
CA SER A 29 -6.27 -0.55 -11.10
C SER A 29 -7.57 0.14 -11.51
N ARG A 30 -7.46 1.39 -11.94
CA ARG A 30 -8.51 2.14 -12.65
C ARG A 30 -8.76 1.53 -14.03
N GLU A 31 -9.84 1.95 -14.68
CA GLU A 31 -10.21 1.49 -16.03
C GLU A 31 -9.13 1.75 -17.09
N ASP A 32 -8.33 2.81 -16.92
CA ASP A 32 -7.21 3.17 -17.80
C ASP A 32 -5.93 2.36 -17.53
N GLY A 33 -5.97 1.41 -16.59
CA GLY A 33 -4.84 0.56 -16.21
C GLY A 33 -3.88 1.19 -15.20
N THR A 34 -4.09 2.45 -14.79
CA THR A 34 -3.27 3.07 -13.74
C THR A 34 -3.65 2.54 -12.36
N PRO A 35 -2.72 2.50 -11.37
CA PRO A 35 -3.06 2.04 -10.02
C PRO A 35 -4.09 2.95 -9.36
N ALA A 36 -4.99 2.38 -8.56
CA ALA A 36 -5.96 3.17 -7.79
C ALA A 36 -5.27 4.11 -6.80
N ALA A 37 -5.88 5.28 -6.59
CA ALA A 37 -5.37 6.27 -5.65
C ALA A 37 -5.37 5.76 -4.22
N VAL A 38 -4.24 5.89 -3.54
CA VAL A 38 -4.10 5.59 -2.12
C VAL A 38 -4.22 6.90 -1.35
N VAL A 39 -5.30 7.06 -0.60
CA VAL A 39 -5.62 8.30 0.13
C VAL A 39 -5.15 8.29 1.58
N ALA A 40 -4.93 7.11 2.15
CA ALA A 40 -4.35 6.97 3.48
C ALA A 40 -3.55 5.67 3.62
N LEU A 41 -2.51 5.74 4.44
CA LEU A 41 -1.69 4.60 4.83
C LEU A 41 -1.61 4.55 6.36
N ALA A 42 -1.73 3.36 6.92
CA ALA A 42 -1.54 3.11 8.34
C ALA A 42 -0.63 1.90 8.55
N LEU A 43 0.48 2.10 9.25
CA LEU A 43 1.38 1.01 9.64
C LEU A 43 0.93 0.46 11.00
N SER A 44 1.04 -0.86 11.18
CA SER A 44 0.82 -1.45 12.50
C SER A 44 1.83 -0.90 13.51
N PRO A 45 1.48 -0.83 14.81
CA PRO A 45 2.44 -0.46 15.85
C PRO A 45 3.66 -1.40 15.94
N ARG A 46 3.56 -2.62 15.39
CA ARG A 46 4.63 -3.62 15.36
C ARG A 46 5.15 -3.87 13.95
N PHE A 47 5.05 -2.88 13.06
CA PHE A 47 5.38 -3.02 11.64
C PHE A 47 6.76 -3.64 11.40
N ALA A 48 7.75 -3.31 12.22
CA ALA A 48 9.10 -3.86 12.12
C ALA A 48 9.15 -5.40 12.33
N ALA A 49 8.19 -5.97 13.05
CA ALA A 49 8.11 -7.40 13.33
C ALA A 49 7.08 -8.14 12.46
N ASP A 50 5.95 -7.49 12.13
CA ASP A 50 4.83 -8.15 11.44
C ASP A 50 4.63 -7.69 9.98
N GLY A 51 5.38 -6.69 9.51
CA GLY A 51 5.24 -6.12 8.17
C GLY A 51 3.84 -5.60 7.84
N THR A 52 2.97 -5.41 8.84
CA THR A 52 1.55 -5.20 8.61
C THR A 52 1.22 -3.73 8.39
N LEU A 53 0.57 -3.43 7.27
CA LEU A 53 0.12 -2.09 6.94
C LEU A 53 -1.18 -2.13 6.14
N PHE A 54 -1.91 -1.03 6.18
CA PHE A 54 -3.20 -0.86 5.53
C PHE A 54 -3.14 0.32 4.57
N ALA A 55 -3.81 0.17 3.42
CA ALA A 55 -4.01 1.20 2.42
C ALA A 55 -5.51 1.42 2.25
N ALA A 56 -5.97 2.66 2.44
CA ALA A 56 -7.30 3.07 2.04
C ALA A 56 -7.22 3.66 0.63
N LEU A 57 -8.07 3.16 -0.25
CA LEU A 57 -8.17 3.64 -1.62
C LEU A 57 -9.28 4.68 -1.74
N ALA A 58 -9.12 5.64 -2.65
CA ALA A 58 -10.19 6.60 -2.96
C ALA A 58 -11.47 5.86 -3.40
N GLU A 59 -11.28 4.78 -4.15
CA GLU A 59 -12.30 3.88 -4.65
C GLU A 59 -11.81 2.43 -4.42
N GLY A 60 -12.66 1.55 -3.91
CA GLY A 60 -12.32 0.13 -3.70
C GLY A 60 -12.06 -0.31 -2.26
N GLY A 61 -12.17 0.60 -1.27
CA GLY A 61 -12.15 0.24 0.14
C GLY A 61 -10.74 0.15 0.74
N VAL A 62 -10.57 -0.72 1.74
CA VAL A 62 -9.33 -0.85 2.50
C VAL A 62 -8.65 -2.18 2.17
N TYR A 63 -7.34 -2.12 1.96
CA TYR A 63 -6.49 -3.27 1.69
C TYR A 63 -5.45 -3.41 2.79
N LYS A 64 -5.11 -4.67 3.11
CA LYS A 64 -4.11 -5.05 4.10
C LYS A 64 -2.96 -5.78 3.41
N SER A 65 -1.75 -5.47 3.84
CA SER A 65 -0.55 -6.23 3.56
C SER A 65 0.05 -6.70 4.89
N THR A 66 0.63 -7.90 4.89
CA THR A 66 1.34 -8.49 6.04
C THR A 66 2.79 -8.83 5.70
N ASP A 67 3.30 -8.32 4.57
CA ASP A 67 4.63 -8.61 4.03
C ASP A 67 5.42 -7.33 3.73
N GLY A 68 5.06 -6.22 4.39
CA GLY A 68 5.72 -4.94 4.22
C GLY A 68 5.43 -4.29 2.86
N GLY A 69 4.22 -4.46 2.35
CA GLY A 69 3.72 -3.84 1.12
C GLY A 69 4.24 -4.52 -0.15
N GLN A 70 4.61 -5.80 -0.09
CA GLN A 70 4.93 -6.57 -1.29
C GLN A 70 3.66 -7.07 -1.97
N SER A 71 2.64 -7.46 -1.20
CA SER A 71 1.32 -7.83 -1.70
C SER A 71 0.19 -7.34 -0.81
N TRP A 72 -0.96 -7.08 -1.41
CA TRP A 72 -2.14 -6.53 -0.75
C TRP A 72 -3.39 -7.39 -1.00
N HIS A 73 -4.26 -7.45 0.00
CA HIS A 73 -5.54 -8.15 -0.05
C HIS A 73 -6.65 -7.27 0.55
N PRO A 74 -7.92 -7.37 0.09
CA PRO A 74 -9.03 -6.64 0.69
C PRO A 74 -9.13 -6.93 2.20
N SER A 75 -9.19 -5.90 3.03
CA SER A 75 -9.35 -6.07 4.48
C SER A 75 -10.84 -6.25 4.80
N GLY A 76 -11.24 -7.46 5.19
CA GLY A 76 -12.63 -7.79 5.50
C GLY A 76 -13.23 -8.97 4.72
N GLY A 77 -12.40 -9.72 3.98
CA GLY A 77 -12.79 -10.98 3.36
C GLY A 77 -12.42 -12.25 4.14
N ASP A 78 -12.08 -12.11 5.43
CA ASP A 78 -11.81 -13.25 6.34
C ASP A 78 -13.11 -13.86 6.88
#